data_AF-A0A0N0LGB1-F1
#
_entry.id   AF-A0A0N0LGB1-F1
#
_cell.length_a   1.000
_cell.length_b   1.000
_cell.length_c   1.000
_cell.angle_alpha   90.00
_cell.angle_beta   90.00
_cell.angle_gamma   90.00
#
_symmetry.space_group_name_H-M   'P 1'
#
loop_
_entity.id
_entity.type
_entity.pdbx_description
1 polymer ?
#
loop_
_entity_poly.entity_id
_entity_poly.type
_entity_poly.pdbx_seq_one_letter_code
_entity_poly.pdbx_strand_id
1 'polypeptide(L)' 'MEIKISLDEYADVDFIKKLLSQIKGINAIEISENEKTYSWNGLENSEYFGKVMEQSENDYKSGKTQELTDDLLNEIFSEK' A
#
# COMPACT_ATOMS: atom_id res chain seq x y z
N MET A 1 -14.33 -21.15 0.15
CA MET A 1 -14.59 -20.20 -0.95
C MET A 1 -14.58 -18.83 -0.35
N GLU A 2 -13.90 -17.88 -0.97
CA GLU A 2 -13.72 -16.52 -0.47
C GLU A 2 -14.32 -15.54 -1.49
N ILE A 3 -15.01 -14.50 -1.01
CA ILE A 3 -15.58 -13.45 -1.84
C ILE A 3 -14.99 -12.13 -1.36
N LYS A 4 -14.36 -11.40 -2.28
CA LYS A 4 -13.82 -10.04 -2.03
C LYS A 4 -14.73 -9.02 -2.68
N ILE A 5 -15.07 -7.96 -1.95
CA ILE A 5 -15.92 -6.87 -2.40
C ILE A 5 -15.18 -5.56 -2.15
N SER A 6 -14.93 -4.79 -3.21
CA SER A 6 -14.37 -3.45 -3.10
C SER A 6 -15.50 -2.43 -2.93
N LEU A 7 -15.41 -1.60 -1.91
CA LEU A 7 -16.39 -0.58 -1.58
C LEU A 7 -15.77 0.82 -1.76
N ASP A 8 -16.57 1.78 -2.19
CA ASP A 8 -16.15 3.18 -2.26
C ASP A 8 -16.25 3.88 -0.89
N GLU A 9 -15.75 5.11 -0.82
CA GLU A 9 -15.67 5.91 0.41
C GLU A 9 -17.04 6.32 1.00
N TYR A 10 -18.12 6.20 0.22
CA TYR A 10 -19.48 6.55 0.63
C TYR A 10 -20.33 5.33 0.95
N ALA A 11 -19.77 4.13 0.84
CA ALA A 11 -20.49 2.90 1.07
C ALA A 11 -20.93 2.78 2.53
N ASP A 12 -22.21 2.43 2.72
CA ASP A 12 -22.74 2.11 4.04
C ASP A 12 -22.29 0.69 4.44
N VAL A 13 -21.10 0.63 5.05
CA VAL A 13 -20.44 -0.60 5.48
C VAL A 13 -21.32 -1.37 6.48
N ASP A 14 -22.05 -0.68 7.34
CA ASP A 14 -22.93 -1.30 8.34
C ASP A 14 -24.13 -1.98 7.68
N PHE A 15 -24.73 -1.33 6.67
CA PHE A 15 -25.78 -1.93 5.86
C PHE A 15 -25.28 -3.16 5.10
N ILE A 16 -24.11 -3.07 4.47
CA ILE A 16 -23.54 -4.18 3.67
C ILE A 16 -23.21 -5.38 4.56
N LYS A 17 -22.64 -5.15 5.76
CA LYS A 17 -22.44 -6.20 6.76
C LYS A 17 -23.74 -6.90 7.13
N LYS A 18 -24.80 -6.13 7.41
CA LYS A 18 -26.12 -6.70 7.72
C LYS A 18 -26.65 -7.55 6.57
N LEU A 19 -26.54 -7.07 5.33
CA LEU A 19 -26.96 -7.80 4.15
C LEU A 19 -26.21 -9.14 4.00
N LEU A 20 -24.89 -9.12 4.10
CA LEU A 20 -24.06 -10.33 3.99
C LEU A 20 -24.34 -11.32 5.12
N SER A 21 -24.56 -10.84 6.35
CA SER A 21 -24.84 -11.71 7.51
C SER A 21 -26.13 -12.55 7.36
N GLN A 22 -27.04 -12.14 6.47
CA GLN A 22 -28.30 -12.87 6.21
C GLN A 22 -28.11 -14.05 5.24
N ILE A 23 -27.00 -14.12 4.52
CA ILE A 23 -26.74 -15.18 3.55
C ILE A 23 -26.30 -16.45 4.28
N LYS A 24 -27.12 -17.50 4.18
CA LYS A 24 -26.77 -18.83 4.73
C LYS A 24 -25.48 -19.33 4.11
N GLY A 25 -24.50 -19.65 4.94
CA GLY A 25 -23.19 -20.17 4.54
C GLY A 25 -22.05 -19.15 4.61
N ILE A 26 -22.33 -17.87 4.93
CA ILE A 26 -21.29 -16.92 5.30
C ILE A 26 -20.94 -17.13 6.77
N ASN A 27 -19.70 -17.55 7.03
CA ASN A 27 -19.21 -17.86 8.38
C ASN A 27 -18.46 -16.69 9.02
N ALA A 28 -17.86 -15.80 8.22
CA ALA A 28 -17.08 -14.66 8.69
C ALA A 28 -17.16 -13.52 7.68
N ILE A 29 -17.17 -12.28 8.18
CA ILE A 29 -17.09 -11.05 7.40
C ILE A 29 -15.97 -10.22 8.00
N GLU A 30 -14.91 -10.00 7.23
CA GLU A 30 -13.74 -9.21 7.63
C GLU A 30 -13.70 -7.93 6.82
N ILE A 31 -13.46 -6.79 7.48
CA ILE A 31 -13.19 -5.53 6.79
C ILE A 31 -11.69 -5.27 6.90
N SER A 32 -11.03 -5.17 5.76
CA SER A 32 -9.70 -4.59 5.64
C SER A 32 -9.83 -3.06 5.63
N GLU A 33 -9.94 -2.44 6.81
CA GLU A 33 -9.70 -1.00 6.96
C GLU A 33 -8.18 -0.80 7.04
N ASN A 34 -7.61 -0.04 6.09
CA ASN A 34 -6.18 0.29 5.95
C ASN A 34 -5.27 -0.69 5.18
N GLU A 35 -5.61 -1.03 3.95
CA GLU A 35 -4.55 -1.01 2.94
C GLU A 35 -4.61 0.36 2.26
N LYS A 36 -3.66 1.25 2.57
CA LYS A 36 -3.42 2.42 1.72
C LYS A 36 -3.18 1.86 0.32
N THR A 37 -4.17 1.97 -0.56
CA THR A 37 -4.01 1.65 -1.96
C THR A 37 -3.10 2.72 -2.56
N TYR A 38 -1.78 2.52 -2.47
CA TYR A 38 -0.82 3.39 -3.12
C TYR A 38 -1.05 3.27 -4.62
N SER A 39 -1.67 4.29 -5.21
CA SER A 39 -1.72 4.40 -6.66
C SER A 39 -0.37 4.92 -7.15
N TRP A 40 0.16 4.34 -8.22
CA TRP A 40 1.39 4.84 -8.85
C TRP A 40 1.29 6.32 -9.20
N ASN A 41 0.14 6.76 -9.73
CA ASN A 41 -0.13 8.17 -10.00
C ASN A 41 -0.04 9.03 -8.74
N GLY A 42 -0.54 8.57 -7.59
CA GLY A 42 -0.43 9.30 -6.33
C GLY A 42 1.00 9.36 -5.80
N LEU A 43 1.77 8.30 -6.00
CA LEU A 43 3.16 8.20 -5.56
C LEU A 43 4.07 9.08 -6.42
N GLU A 44 3.94 9.02 -7.75
CA GLU A 44 4.72 9.83 -8.71
C GLU A 44 4.52 11.33 -8.50
N ASN A 45 3.29 11.76 -8.19
CA ASN A 45 2.98 13.17 -7.91
C ASN A 45 3.29 13.60 -6.47
N SER A 46 3.85 12.72 -5.64
CA SER A 46 4.19 13.06 -4.25
C SER A 46 5.51 13.82 -4.16
N GLU A 47 5.57 14.78 -3.22
CA GLU A 47 6.80 15.52 -2.91
C GLU A 47 7.96 14.57 -2.51
N TYR A 48 7.63 13.48 -1.81
CA TYR A 48 8.59 12.46 -1.39
C TYR A 48 9.24 11.76 -2.58
N PHE A 49 8.46 11.41 -3.61
CA PHE A 49 8.99 10.80 -4.83
C PHE A 49 9.95 11.76 -5.56
N GLY A 50 9.58 13.04 -5.66
CA GLY A 50 10.47 14.06 -6.25
C GLY A 50 11.83 14.14 -5.56
N LYS A 51 11.85 14.13 -4.22
CA LYS A 51 13.08 14.13 -3.42
C LYS A 51 13.95 12.89 -3.65
N VAL A 52 13.34 11.71 -3.77
CA VAL A 52 14.07 10.46 -4.06
C VAL A 52 14.69 10.50 -5.46
N MET A 53 13.97 11.03 -6.45
CA MET A 53 14.49 11.17 -7.81
C MET A 53 15.65 12.17 -7.90
N GLU A 54 15.56 13.30 -7.20
CA GLU A 54 16.64 14.29 -7.13
C GLU A 54 17.90 13.70 -6.45
N GLN A 55 17.73 12.94 -5.37
CA GLN A 55 18.83 12.23 -4.71
C GLN A 55 19.49 11.22 -5.66
N SER A 56 18.70 10.43 -6.38
CA SER A 56 19.19 9.47 -7.37
C SER A 56 20.00 10.14 -8.48
N GLU A 57 19.54 11.28 -9.00
CA GLU A 57 20.27 12.04 -10.01
C GLU A 57 21.61 12.57 -9.47
N ASN A 58 21.63 13.04 -8.22
CA ASN A 58 22.85 13.52 -7.56
C ASN A 58 23.85 12.39 -7.30
N ASP A 59 23.39 11.21 -6.92
CA ASP A 59 24.24 10.04 -6.70
C ASP A 59 24.85 9.56 -8.03
N TYR A 60 24.07 9.54 -9.11
CA TYR A 60 24.58 9.29 -10.47
C TYR A 60 25.66 10.30 -10.87
N LYS A 61 25.39 11.61 -10.73
CA LYS A 61 26.34 12.67 -11.08
C LYS A 61 27.63 12.62 -10.27
N SER A 62 27.55 12.24 -9.00
CA SER A 62 28.70 12.15 -8.09
C SER A 62 29.45 10.81 -8.19
N GLY A 63 28.97 9.88 -9.03
CA GLY A 63 29.54 8.54 -9.15
C GLY A 63 29.37 7.71 -7.87
N LYS A 64 28.45 8.10 -6.99
CA LYS A 64 28.10 7.33 -5.80
C LYS A 64 27.28 6.14 -6.25
N THR A 65 27.91 4.98 -6.19
CA THR A 65 27.23 3.70 -6.34
C THR A 65 27.20 3.00 -5.00
N GLN A 66 26.13 2.27 -4.77
CA GLN A 66 26.01 1.39 -3.63
C GLN A 66 25.65 0.01 -4.15
N GLU A 67 26.37 -1.00 -3.67
CA GLU A 67 26.07 -2.39 -3.99
C GLU A 67 24.79 -2.81 -3.27
N LEU A 68 23.92 -3.53 -3.98
CA LEU A 68 22.70 -4.07 -3.39
C LEU A 68 23.07 -5.28 -2.52
N THR A 69 23.16 -5.06 -1.21
CA THR A 69 23.46 -6.11 -0.22
C THR A 69 22.28 -6.39 0.70
N ASP A 70 22.27 -7.56 1.33
CA ASP A 70 21.26 -7.92 2.33
C ASP A 70 21.28 -6.95 3.51
N ASP A 71 22.47 -6.47 3.91
CA ASP A 71 22.62 -5.46 4.97
C ASP A 71 21.96 -4.13 4.60
N LEU A 72 22.10 -3.70 3.33
CA LEU A 72 21.44 -2.49 2.82
C LEU A 72 19.91 -2.67 2.78
N LEU A 73 19.44 -3.82 2.32
CA LEU A 73 18.01 -4.13 2.32
C LEU A 73 17.45 -4.14 3.75
N ASN A 74 18.19 -4.74 4.68
CA ASN A 74 17.82 -4.71 6.09
C ASN A 74 17.83 -3.29 6.63
N GLU A 75 18.79 -2.43 6.31
CA GLU A 75 18.79 -1.02 6.73
C GLU A 75 17.59 -0.24 6.19
N ILE A 76 17.21 -0.44 4.93
CA ILE A 76 16.10 0.28 4.26
C ILE A 76 14.74 -0.20 4.77
N PHE A 77 14.58 -1.51 4.97
CA PHE A 77 13.27 -2.14 5.23
C PHE A 77 13.10 -2.66 6.65
N SER A 78 14.08 -2.51 7.55
CA SER A 78 13.86 -2.85 8.95
C SER A 78 12.90 -1.86 9.59
N GLU A 79 11.76 -2.40 10.06
CA GLU A 79 10.79 -1.67 10.86
C GLU A 79 11.48 -1.14 12.14
N LYS A 80 11.42 0.18 12.34
CA LYS A 80 11.66 0.80 13.66
C LYS A 80 10.38 0.83 14.48
#